data_AF-A0A9D1C0E7-F1
#
_entry.id   AF-A0A9D1C0E7-F1
#
_cell.length_a   1.000
_cell.length_b   1.000
_cell.length_c   1.000
_cell.angle_alpha   90.00
_cell.angle_beta   90.00
_cell.angle_gamma   90.00
#
_symmetry.space_group_name_H-M   'P 1'
#
loop_
_entity.id
_entity.type
_entity.pdbx_description
1 polymer ?
#
loop_
_entity_poly.entity_id
_entity_poly.type
_entity_poly.pdbx_seq_one_letter_code
_entity_poly.pdbx_strand_id
1 'polypeptide(L)'
;MQTSPIQTYAQGVIRFRWWIILLSFVATLMIANGGKYLTFDTDYRVFFSDENPELLAFEKLQNIYSKEDNIVIALTPKNGDIFTKENLEAVEWLNN
;
A
#
# COMPACT_ATOMS: atom_id res chain seq x y z
N MET A 1 -56.37 5.21 26.14
CA MET A 1 -55.68 4.77 24.92
C MET A 1 -54.27 4.35 25.33
N GLN A 2 -53.96 3.05 25.34
CA GLN A 2 -52.60 2.57 25.67
C GLN A 2 -51.70 2.81 24.46
N THR A 3 -50.70 3.67 24.60
CA THR A 3 -49.74 3.93 23.53
C THR A 3 -48.79 2.75 23.39
N SER A 4 -48.63 2.24 22.17
CA SER A 4 -47.71 1.14 21.86
C SER A 4 -46.27 1.53 22.22
N PRO A 5 -45.41 0.61 22.70
CA PRO A 5 -44.02 0.91 23.06
C PRO A 5 -43.22 1.61 21.96
N ILE A 6 -43.54 1.35 20.69
CA ILE A 6 -42.93 1.99 19.52
C ILE A 6 -43.28 3.48 19.45
N GLN A 7 -44.52 3.85 19.81
CA GLN A 7 -44.97 5.26 19.80
C GLN A 7 -44.30 6.07 20.90
N THR A 8 -44.13 5.49 22.09
CA THR A 8 -43.41 6.12 23.20
C THR A 8 -41.94 6.35 22.85
N TYR A 9 -41.30 5.37 22.21
CA TYR A 9 -39.92 5.52 21.70
C TYR A 9 -39.82 6.63 20.65
N ALA A 10 -40.71 6.63 19.64
CA ALA A 10 -40.73 7.64 18.59
C ALA A 10 -40.94 9.06 19.13
N GLN A 11 -41.83 9.23 20.13
CA GLN A 11 -42.03 10.51 20.80
C GLN A 11 -40.78 10.96 21.58
N GLY A 12 -40.08 10.03 22.23
CA GLY A 12 -38.80 10.30 22.88
C GLY A 12 -37.75 10.82 21.88
N VAL A 13 -37.65 10.17 20.72
CA VAL A 13 -36.74 10.57 19.64
C VAL A 13 -37.08 11.98 19.12
N ILE A 14 -38.36 12.27 18.88
CA ILE A 14 -38.80 13.58 18.38
C ILE A 14 -38.62 14.69 19.41
N ARG A 15 -38.81 14.38 20.71
CA ARG A 15 -38.61 15.32 21.82
C ARG A 15 -37.17 15.77 21.95
N PHE A 16 -36.21 14.85 21.78
CA PHE A 16 -34.78 15.11 21.89
C PHE A 16 -34.06 15.19 20.54
N ARG A 17 -34.79 15.53 19.46
CA ARG A 17 -34.28 15.48 18.07
C ARG A 17 -32.91 16.14 17.88
N TRP A 18 -32.67 17.30 18.50
CA TRP A 18 -31.39 18.03 18.37
C TRP A 18 -30.23 17.30 19.05
N TRP A 19 -30.47 16.69 20.21
CA TRP A 19 -29.47 15.88 20.90
C TRP A 19 -29.14 14.61 20.13
N ILE A 20 -30.14 13.98 19.53
CA ILE A 20 -29.94 12.76 18.73
C ILE A 20 -29.17 13.06 17.45
N ILE A 21 -29.49 14.17 16.77
CA ILE A 21 -28.74 14.63 15.59
C ILE A 21 -27.29 14.93 15.98
N LEU A 22 -27.07 15.68 17.07
CA LEU A 22 -25.73 16.00 17.53
C LEU A 22 -24.94 14.74 17.90
N LEU A 23 -25.57 13.80 18.61
CA LEU A 23 -24.92 12.56 19.04
C LEU A 23 -24.60 11.64 17.86
N SER A 24 -25.48 11.55 16.85
CA SER A 24 -25.17 10.77 15.64
C SER A 24 -24.03 11.40 14.86
N PHE A 25 -24.01 12.73 14.74
CA PHE A 25 -22.94 13.45 14.05
C PHE A 25 -21.59 13.26 14.73
N VAL A 26 -21.56 13.40 16.06
CA VAL A 26 -20.36 13.15 16.88
C VAL A 26 -19.90 11.69 16.74
N ALA A 27 -20.82 10.73 16.79
CA ALA A 27 -20.49 9.32 16.63
C ALA A 27 -19.90 9.02 15.24
N THR A 28 -20.47 9.59 14.18
CA THR A 28 -19.93 9.47 12.81
C THR A 28 -18.52 10.05 12.72
N LEU A 29 -18.27 11.23 13.30
CA LEU A 29 -16.94 11.84 13.29
C LEU A 29 -15.92 11.01 14.09
N MET A 30 -16.31 10.43 15.22
CA MET A 30 -15.43 9.53 15.99
C MET A 30 -15.03 8.29 15.19
N ILE A 31 -15.99 7.65 14.52
CA ILE A 31 -15.73 6.49 13.66
C ILE A 31 -14.85 6.90 12.48
N ALA A 32 -15.16 8.01 11.80
CA ALA A 32 -14.40 8.52 10.66
C ALA A 32 -12.95 8.88 11.03
N ASN A 33 -12.71 9.40 12.23
CA ASN A 33 -11.36 9.68 12.74
C ASN A 33 -10.50 8.41 12.89
N GLY A 34 -11.10 7.23 13.00
CA GLY A 34 -10.38 5.94 12.94
C GLY A 34 -9.76 5.65 11.57
N GLY A 35 -10.32 6.24 10.50
CA GLY A 35 -9.83 6.02 9.14
C GLY A 35 -8.42 6.55 8.88
N LYS A 36 -7.92 7.51 9.67
CA LYS A 36 -6.54 7.99 9.54
C LYS A 36 -5.48 6.96 9.98
N TYR A 37 -5.90 5.91 10.69
CA TYR A 37 -5.04 4.80 11.07
C TYR A 37 -5.14 3.63 10.08
N LEU A 38 -5.96 3.74 9.02
CA LEU A 38 -5.95 2.79 7.92
C LEU A 38 -4.66 2.99 7.13
N THR A 39 -3.68 2.12 7.40
CA THR A 39 -2.50 1.98 6.58
C THR A 39 -2.82 0.98 5.48
N PHE A 40 -2.60 1.38 4.22
CA PHE A 40 -2.59 0.43 3.12
C PHE A 40 -1.30 -0.37 3.19
N ASP A 41 -1.37 -1.56 3.77
CA ASP A 41 -0.32 -2.54 3.61
C ASP A 41 -0.38 -3.05 2.16
N THR A 42 0.57 -2.58 1.35
CA THR A 42 0.67 -2.95 -0.08
C THR A 42 1.54 -4.19 -0.24
N ASP A 43 2.02 -4.75 0.87
CA ASP A 43 2.81 -5.96 0.82
C ASP A 43 1.87 -7.16 0.56
N TYR A 44 1.87 -7.62 -0.68
CA TYR A 44 1.20 -8.85 -1.11
C TYR A 44 1.61 -10.08 -0.26
N ARG A 45 2.67 -9.95 0.55
CA ARG A 45 3.06 -10.90 1.59
C ARG A 45 2.00 -11.10 2.68
N VAL A 46 1.03 -10.21 2.89
CA VAL A 46 -0.04 -10.47 3.90
C VAL A 46 -1.02 -11.58 3.47
N PHE A 47 -1.11 -11.89 2.17
CA PHE A 47 -1.85 -13.08 1.70
C PHE A 47 -1.07 -14.40 1.83
N PHE A 48 0.22 -14.32 2.19
CA PHE A 48 1.08 -15.43 2.54
C PHE A 48 1.72 -15.12 3.89
N SER A 49 1.01 -15.42 4.99
CA SER A 49 1.42 -15.09 6.37
C SER A 49 2.93 -15.19 6.60
N ASP A 50 3.46 -14.39 7.54
CA ASP A 50 4.87 -14.36 7.96
C ASP A 50 5.50 -15.74 8.28
N GLU A 51 4.69 -16.79 8.31
CA GLU A 51 5.06 -18.19 8.52
C GLU A 51 5.17 -19.01 7.23
N ASN A 52 5.16 -18.42 6.03
CA ASN A 52 5.32 -19.19 4.80
C ASN A 52 6.78 -19.69 4.67
N PRO A 53 7.04 -20.99 4.90
CA PRO A 53 8.41 -21.52 4.92
C PRO A 53 9.07 -21.45 3.54
N GLU A 54 8.29 -21.37 2.46
CA GLU A 54 8.80 -21.22 1.09
C GLU A 54 9.34 -19.80 0.85
N LEU A 55 8.71 -18.76 1.41
CA LEU A 55 9.18 -17.37 1.30
C LEU A 55 10.48 -17.17 2.09
N LEU A 56 10.57 -17.73 3.30
CA LEU A 56 11.79 -17.72 4.12
C LEU A 56 12.94 -18.51 3.48
N ALA A 57 12.65 -19.62 2.81
CA ALA A 57 13.65 -20.39 2.06
C ALA A 57 14.13 -19.62 0.82
N PHE A 58 13.24 -18.93 0.12
CA PHE A 58 13.57 -18.07 -1.02
C PHE A 58 14.40 -16.84 -0.62
N GLU A 59 14.03 -16.14 0.46
CA GLU A 59 14.82 -15.01 0.98
C GLU A 59 16.19 -15.47 1.49
N LYS A 60 16.29 -16.63 2.16
CA LYS A 60 17.60 -17.21 2.54
C LYS A 60 18.44 -17.54 1.32
N LEU A 61 17.85 -18.07 0.25
CA LEU A 61 18.58 -18.35 -0.99
C LEU A 61 19.04 -17.06 -1.67
N GLN A 62 18.20 -16.03 -1.77
CA GLN A 62 18.61 -14.72 -2.31
C GLN A 62 19.72 -14.08 -1.48
N ASN A 63 19.65 -14.15 -0.15
CA ASN A 63 20.63 -13.54 0.74
C ASN A 63 21.98 -14.31 0.75
N ILE A 64 21.95 -15.62 0.49
CA ILE A 64 23.16 -16.45 0.37
C ILE A 64 23.78 -16.34 -1.03
N TYR A 65 22.98 -16.12 -2.09
CA TYR A 65 23.47 -16.23 -3.47
C TYR A 65 23.50 -14.95 -4.30
N SER A 66 22.73 -13.87 -4.02
CA SER A 66 22.93 -12.59 -4.70
C SER A 66 22.05 -11.44 -4.14
N LYS A 67 22.69 -10.44 -3.54
CA LYS A 67 22.40 -9.03 -3.86
C LYS A 67 23.61 -8.50 -4.63
N GLU A 68 23.81 -9.00 -5.84
CA GLU A 68 24.63 -8.28 -6.81
C GLU A 68 23.75 -7.17 -7.36
N ASP A 69 23.89 -5.96 -6.82
CA ASP A 69 23.36 -4.74 -7.44
C ASP A 69 24.04 -4.57 -8.80
N ASN A 70 23.58 -5.31 -9.80
CA ASN A 70 24.10 -5.29 -11.15
C ASN A 70 23.47 -4.12 -11.90
N ILE A 71 24.27 -3.09 -12.21
CA ILE A 71 23.86 -1.97 -13.05
C ILE A 71 24.03 -2.40 -14.51
N VAL A 72 22.91 -2.48 -15.24
CA VAL A 72 22.91 -2.76 -16.69
C VAL A 72 22.83 -1.45 -17.46
N ILE A 73 23.90 -1.13 -18.19
CA ILE A 73 23.97 0.05 -19.07
C ILE A 73 23.76 -0.41 -20.52
N ALA A 74 22.63 -0.05 -21.13
CA ALA A 74 22.33 -0.36 -22.52
C ALA A 74 22.80 0.78 -23.44
N LEU A 75 23.75 0.50 -24.34
CA LEU A 75 24.30 1.47 -25.29
C LEU A 75 23.84 1.15 -26.71
N THR A 76 23.39 2.15 -27.45
CA THR A 76 23.08 2.01 -28.88
C THR A 76 23.62 3.23 -29.61
N PRO A 77 24.61 3.06 -30.50
CA PRO A 77 25.20 4.18 -31.20
C PRO A 77 24.26 4.64 -32.32
N LYS A 78 24.18 5.96 -32.53
CA LYS A 78 23.27 6.58 -33.50
C LYS A 78 23.55 6.16 -34.96
N ASN A 79 24.78 5.76 -35.25
CA ASN A 79 25.19 5.27 -36.57
C ASN A 79 24.81 3.79 -36.82
N GLY A 80 24.28 3.09 -35.81
CA GLY A 80 23.87 1.69 -35.91
C GLY A 80 25.02 0.67 -35.92
N ASP A 81 26.28 1.12 -35.86
CA ASP A 81 27.46 0.25 -35.89
C ASP A 81 28.28 0.41 -34.60
N ILE A 82 28.29 -0.64 -33.78
CA ILE A 82 29.00 -0.67 -32.50
C ILE A 82 30.51 -0.90 -32.65
N PHE A 83 30.97 -1.40 -33.81
CA PHE A 83 32.36 -1.79 -34.02
C PHE A 83 33.24 -0.66 -34.58
N THR A 84 32.80 0.60 -34.45
CA THR A 84 33.66 1.75 -34.79
C THR A 84 34.61 2.07 -33.65
N LYS A 85 35.76 2.65 -34.00
CA LYS A 85 36.81 3.03 -33.03
C LYS A 85 36.24 3.94 -31.93
N GLU A 86 35.52 4.99 -32.30
CA GLU A 86 34.93 5.93 -31.33
C GLU A 86 33.93 5.28 -30.37
N ASN A 87 33.13 4.30 -30.83
CA ASN A 87 32.14 3.64 -29.98
C ASN A 87 32.80 2.66 -29.01
N LEU A 88 33.86 1.97 -29.44
CA LEU A 88 34.63 1.08 -28.58
C LEU A 88 35.42 1.86 -27.52
N GLU A 89 35.97 3.03 -27.86
CA GLU A 89 36.61 3.94 -26.90
C GLU A 89 35.63 4.41 -25.82
N ALA A 90 34.38 4.71 -26.18
CA ALA A 90 33.34 5.09 -25.20
C ALA A 90 32.95 3.93 -24.26
N VAL A 91 32.95 2.69 -24.76
CA VAL A 91 32.71 1.49 -23.94
C VAL A 91 33.87 1.23 -22.99
N GLU A 92 35.11 1.40 -23.46
CA GLU A 92 36.32 1.29 -22.64
C GLU A 92 36.34 2.34 -21.53
N TRP A 93 35.98 3.60 -21.84
CA TRP A 93 35.86 4.67 -20.85
C TRP A 93 34.81 4.38 -19.76
N LEU A 94 33.70 3.74 -20.10
CA LEU A 94 32.65 3.38 -19.12
C LEU A 94 33.08 2.30 -18.13
N ASN A 95 34.10 1.50 -18.47
CA ASN A 95 34.57 0.39 -17.66
C ASN A 95 35.75 0.73 -16.73
N ASN A 96 36.31 1.95 -16.81
CA ASN A 96 37.52 2.36 -16.10
C ASN A 96 37.32 3.66 -15.32
#